data_AF-A0A2D9FS29-F1
#
_entry.id   AF-A0A2D9FS29-F1
#
_cell.length_a   1.000
_cell.length_b   1.000
_cell.length_c   1.000
_cell.angle_alpha   90.00
_cell.angle_beta   90.00
_cell.angle_gamma   90.00
#
_symmetry.space_group_name_H-M   'P 1'
#
loop_
_entity.id
_entity.type
_entity.pdbx_description
1 polymer ?
#
loop_
_entity_poly.entity_id
_entity_poly.type
_entity_poly.pdbx_seq_one_letter_code
_entity_poly.pdbx_strand_id
1 'polypeptide(L)'
;MTSNALSITPKQKKKSTLFAVPVLKRIQQESIEEYNEMQQAFNLMGWGNLPDELKVEIHEDVKFMVEELKGRFSSCDPFVKRRRETIHYWVSCFQDSICNLETAIKALKVKAL
;
A
#
# COMPACT_ATOMS: atom_id res chain seq x y z
N MET A 1 -43.33 47.44 -27.24
CA MET A 1 -43.07 46.93 -25.88
C MET A 1 -42.72 45.46 -25.97
N THR A 2 -41.46 45.14 -25.73
CA THR A 2 -40.86 43.81 -25.86
C THR A 2 -41.21 42.96 -24.64
N SER A 3 -41.72 41.75 -24.86
CA SER A 3 -41.91 40.76 -23.79
C SER A 3 -41.04 39.55 -24.07
N ASN A 4 -40.00 39.40 -23.25
CA ASN A 4 -39.17 38.21 -23.12
C ASN A 4 -40.04 37.01 -22.71
N ALA A 5 -39.89 35.88 -23.40
CA ALA A 5 -40.30 34.58 -22.87
C ALA A 5 -39.06 33.66 -22.82
N LEU A 6 -38.69 33.34 -21.59
CA LEU A 6 -37.52 32.58 -21.16
C LEU A 6 -37.45 31.20 -21.81
N SER A 7 -36.31 30.91 -22.44
CA SER A 7 -35.91 29.58 -22.90
C SER A 7 -35.57 28.70 -21.71
N ILE A 8 -36.47 27.77 -21.38
CA ILE A 8 -36.26 26.76 -20.33
C ILE A 8 -35.65 25.52 -21.00
N THR A 9 -34.31 25.42 -20.99
CA THR A 9 -33.66 24.15 -21.30
C THR A 9 -33.71 23.23 -20.07
N PRO A 10 -34.16 21.97 -20.20
CA PRO A 10 -34.16 21.05 -19.08
C PRO A 10 -32.72 20.63 -18.77
N LYS A 11 -32.20 21.07 -17.61
CA LYS A 11 -30.97 20.53 -17.02
C LYS A 11 -31.16 19.03 -16.78
N GLN A 12 -30.52 18.20 -17.59
CA GLN A 12 -30.41 16.76 -17.36
C GLN A 12 -29.76 16.52 -15.99
N LYS A 13 -30.54 15.98 -15.04
CA LYS A 13 -30.03 15.52 -13.75
C LYS A 13 -29.12 14.32 -13.97
N LYS A 14 -27.84 14.46 -13.61
CA LYS A 14 -26.82 13.39 -13.62
C LYS A 14 -27.30 12.19 -12.78
N LYS A 15 -27.62 11.07 -13.43
CA LYS A 15 -27.95 9.78 -12.81
C LYS A 15 -26.70 8.95 -12.44
N SER A 16 -25.66 9.56 -11.86
CA SER A 16 -24.37 8.87 -11.60
C SER A 16 -24.15 8.49 -10.13
N THR A 17 -25.04 8.86 -9.21
CA THR A 17 -24.84 8.63 -7.76
C THR A 17 -25.20 7.23 -7.30
N LEU A 18 -26.13 6.54 -7.98
CA LEU A 18 -26.66 5.25 -7.51
C LEU A 18 -25.65 4.09 -7.64
N PHE A 19 -24.75 4.15 -8.62
CA PHE A 19 -23.70 3.14 -8.84
C PHE A 19 -22.38 3.46 -8.13
N ALA A 20 -22.13 4.72 -7.78
CA ALA A 20 -20.90 5.12 -7.11
C ALA A 20 -20.84 4.65 -5.65
N VAL A 21 -21.97 4.69 -4.92
CA VAL A 21 -22.00 4.35 -3.49
C VAL A 21 -21.63 2.88 -3.22
N PRO A 22 -22.20 1.88 -3.94
CA PRO A 22 -21.83 0.48 -3.73
C PRO A 22 -20.36 0.19 -4.08
N VAL A 23 -19.83 0.83 -5.13
CA VAL A 23 -18.44 0.66 -5.56
C VAL A 23 -17.48 1.25 -4.53
N LEU A 24 -17.74 2.47 -4.04
CA LEU A 24 -16.94 3.08 -2.98
C LEU A 24 -16.95 2.26 -1.69
N LYS A 25 -18.11 1.69 -1.33
CA LYS A 25 -18.22 0.81 -0.16
C LYS A 25 -17.41 -0.48 -0.33
N ARG A 26 -17.40 -1.08 -1.52
CA ARG A 26 -16.54 -2.24 -1.83
C ARG A 26 -15.07 -1.88 -1.72
N ILE A 27 -14.64 -0.78 -2.34
CA ILE A 27 -13.23 -0.30 -2.28
C ILE A 27 -12.81 -0.06 -0.83
N GLN A 28 -13.66 0.58 -0.03
CA GLN A 28 -13.39 0.81 1.38
C GLN A 28 -13.20 -0.52 2.13
N GLN A 29 -14.09 -1.49 1.91
CA GLN A 29 -14.00 -2.79 2.56
C GLN A 29 -12.71 -3.53 2.17
N GLU A 30 -12.40 -3.60 0.88
CA GLU A 30 -11.19 -4.21 0.34
C GLU A 30 -9.93 -3.53 0.93
N SER A 31 -9.91 -2.20 1.02
CA SER A 31 -8.77 -1.47 1.62
C SER A 31 -8.56 -1.77 3.10
N ILE A 32 -9.64 -1.96 3.87
CA ILE A 32 -9.56 -2.29 5.30
C ILE A 32 -9.02 -3.71 5.46
N GLU A 33 -9.48 -4.65 4.63
CA GLU A 33 -9.02 -6.03 4.65
C GLU A 33 -7.53 -6.13 4.28
N GLU A 34 -7.11 -5.46 3.21
CA GLU A 34 -5.69 -5.40 2.80
C GLU A 34 -4.82 -4.76 3.89
N TYR A 35 -5.27 -3.65 4.48
CA TYR A 35 -4.54 -2.99 5.57
C TYR A 35 -4.39 -3.93 6.78
N ASN A 36 -5.45 -4.63 7.17
CA ASN A 36 -5.42 -5.54 8.30
C ASN A 36 -4.51 -6.75 8.04
N GLU A 37 -4.55 -7.34 6.84
CA GLU A 37 -3.66 -8.44 6.45
C GLU A 37 -2.20 -8.00 6.52
N MET A 38 -1.89 -6.82 5.99
CA MET A 38 -0.53 -6.26 6.03
C MET A 38 -0.06 -5.96 7.45
N GLN A 39 -0.92 -5.37 8.30
CA GLN A 39 -0.56 -5.10 9.70
C GLN A 39 -0.32 -6.41 10.47
N GLN A 40 -1.09 -7.46 10.19
CA GLN A 40 -0.83 -8.80 10.74
C GLN A 40 0.51 -9.34 10.27
N ALA A 41 0.85 -9.21 8.98
CA ALA A 41 2.14 -9.61 8.45
C ALA A 41 3.30 -8.87 9.14
N PHE A 42 3.20 -7.55 9.30
CA PHE A 42 4.20 -6.77 10.06
C PHE A 42 4.33 -7.27 11.50
N ASN A 43 3.21 -7.55 12.18
CA ASN A 43 3.25 -8.05 13.55
C ASN A 43 3.93 -9.43 13.65
N LEU A 44 3.61 -10.35 12.73
CA LEU A 44 4.21 -11.69 12.67
C LEU A 44 5.72 -11.64 12.47
N MET A 45 6.21 -10.67 11.69
CA MET A 45 7.64 -10.47 11.43
C MET A 45 8.37 -9.73 12.58
N GLY A 46 7.66 -9.33 13.64
CA GLY A 46 8.22 -8.50 14.72
C GLY A 46 8.41 -7.03 14.34
N TRP A 47 7.77 -6.58 13.27
CA TRP A 47 7.86 -5.25 12.66
C TRP A 47 6.63 -4.37 12.94
N GLY A 48 5.74 -4.81 13.82
CA GLY A 48 4.51 -4.09 14.17
C GLY A 48 4.74 -2.66 14.66
N ASN A 49 5.84 -2.45 15.39
CA ASN A 49 6.21 -1.16 16.00
C ASN A 49 7.13 -0.31 15.12
N LEU A 50 7.38 -0.69 13.86
CA LEU A 50 8.17 0.15 12.96
C LEU A 50 7.42 1.47 12.68
N PRO A 51 8.15 2.58 12.47
CA PRO A 51 7.59 3.83 11.98
C PRO A 51 6.86 3.62 10.65
N ASP A 52 5.79 4.38 10.42
CA ASP A 52 4.97 4.25 9.23
C ASP A 52 5.76 4.56 7.96
N GLU A 53 6.71 5.49 8.01
CA GLU A 53 7.58 5.82 6.89
C GLU A 53 8.39 4.60 6.42
N LEU A 54 8.89 3.80 7.36
CA LEU A 54 9.66 2.60 7.06
C LEU A 54 8.75 1.48 6.56
N LYS A 55 7.56 1.33 7.15
CA LYS A 55 6.56 0.35 6.71
C LYS A 55 6.10 0.61 5.27
N VAL A 56 5.90 1.88 4.90
CA VAL A 56 5.54 2.27 3.53
C VAL A 56 6.64 1.89 2.56
N GLU A 57 7.91 2.14 2.90
CA GLU A 57 9.04 1.84 2.00
C GLU A 57 9.19 0.33 1.72
N ILE A 58 8.92 -0.53 2.71
CA ILE A 58 9.03 -1.99 2.56
C ILE A 58 7.69 -2.68 2.30
N HIS A 59 6.60 -1.93 2.12
CA HIS A 59 5.25 -2.47 2.03
C HIS A 59 5.10 -3.51 0.92
N GLU A 60 5.57 -3.19 -0.29
CA GLU A 60 5.51 -4.10 -1.42
C GLU A 60 6.36 -5.36 -1.18
N ASP A 61 7.54 -5.20 -0.59
CA ASP A 61 8.38 -6.35 -0.30
C ASP A 61 7.74 -7.30 0.71
N VAL A 62 7.14 -6.78 1.78
CA VAL A 62 6.41 -7.59 2.77
C VAL A 62 5.23 -8.30 2.11
N LYS A 63 4.50 -7.61 1.23
CA LYS A 63 3.42 -8.23 0.44
C LYS A 63 3.95 -9.40 -0.38
N PHE A 64 5.08 -9.24 -1.08
CA PHE A 64 5.69 -10.33 -1.85
C PHE A 64 6.23 -11.46 -0.98
N MET A 65 6.75 -11.17 0.22
CA MET A 65 7.12 -12.21 1.19
C MET A 65 5.92 -13.02 1.64
N VAL A 66 4.77 -12.38 1.89
CA VAL A 66 3.52 -13.08 2.23
C VAL A 66 3.08 -13.98 1.08
N GLU A 67 3.14 -13.51 -0.16
CA GLU A 67 2.77 -14.32 -1.32
C GLU A 67 3.77 -15.46 -1.61
N GLU A 68 5.05 -15.27 -1.30
CA GLU A 68 6.06 -16.33 -1.29
C GLU A 68 5.70 -17.40 -0.25
N LEU A 69 5.31 -17.01 0.97
CA LEU A 69 4.86 -17.93 2.03
C LEU A 69 3.57 -18.67 1.66
N LYS A 70 2.68 -18.03 0.90
CA LYS A 70 1.48 -18.66 0.32
C LYS A 70 1.81 -19.62 -0.84
N GLY A 71 3.07 -19.71 -1.26
CA GLY A 71 3.54 -20.59 -2.34
C GLY A 71 3.23 -20.06 -3.75
N ARG A 72 2.93 -18.77 -3.90
CA ARG A 72 2.62 -18.17 -5.23
C ARG A 72 3.86 -17.74 -6.00
N PHE A 73 5.00 -17.55 -5.33
CA PHE A 73 6.25 -17.12 -5.92
C PHE A 73 7.40 -18.07 -5.58
N SER A 74 8.42 -18.12 -6.44
CA SER A 74 9.61 -18.95 -6.23
C SER A 74 10.49 -18.35 -5.13
N SER A 75 10.57 -19.04 -4.00
CA SER A 75 11.44 -18.68 -2.87
C SER A 75 12.93 -18.94 -3.11
N CYS A 76 13.25 -19.66 -4.19
CA CYS A 76 14.59 -20.10 -4.52
C CYS A 76 15.34 -19.13 -5.46
N ASP A 77 14.66 -18.10 -5.96
CA ASP A 77 15.33 -17.10 -6.81
C ASP A 77 16.40 -16.32 -6.00
N PRO A 78 17.66 -16.24 -6.48
CA PRO A 78 18.73 -15.56 -5.75
C PRO A 78 18.49 -14.06 -5.52
N PHE A 79 17.77 -13.37 -6.41
CA PHE A 79 17.49 -11.94 -6.28
C PHE A 79 16.39 -11.69 -5.26
N VAL A 80 15.33 -12.50 -5.27
CA VAL A 80 14.26 -12.47 -4.25
C VAL A 80 14.83 -12.75 -2.86
N LYS A 81 15.65 -13.80 -2.74
CA LYS A 81 16.33 -14.13 -1.48
C LYS A 81 17.21 -12.98 -0.98
N ARG A 82 18.05 -12.41 -1.85
CA ARG A 82 18.93 -11.29 -1.51
C ARG A 82 18.13 -10.05 -1.07
N ARG A 83 17.01 -9.76 -1.74
CA ARG A 83 16.15 -8.62 -1.37
C ARG A 83 15.57 -8.83 0.04
N ARG A 84 15.04 -10.02 0.33
CA ARG A 84 14.53 -10.37 1.66
C ARG A 84 15.61 -10.23 2.74
N GLU A 85 16.80 -10.78 2.51
CA GLU A 85 17.94 -10.65 3.44
C GLU A 85 18.34 -9.18 3.68
N THR A 86 18.34 -8.37 2.62
CA THR A 86 18.64 -6.94 2.71
C THR A 86 17.63 -6.19 3.58
N ILE A 87 16.34 -6.50 3.42
CA ILE A 87 15.27 -5.89 4.22
C ILE A 87 15.42 -6.29 5.69
N HIS A 88 15.55 -7.58 5.96
CA HIS A 88 15.76 -8.06 7.33
C HIS A 88 16.98 -7.39 7.98
N TYR A 89 18.08 -7.27 7.26
CA TYR A 89 19.29 -6.62 7.76
C TYR A 89 19.05 -5.16 8.16
N TRP A 90 18.53 -4.32 7.25
CA TRP A 90 18.37 -2.89 7.53
C TRP A 90 17.28 -2.60 8.55
N VAL A 91 16.21 -3.39 8.57
CA VAL A 91 15.18 -3.30 9.62
C VAL A 91 15.78 -3.67 10.98
N SER A 92 16.58 -4.73 11.06
CA SER A 92 17.26 -5.11 12.31
C SER A 92 18.23 -4.03 12.76
N CYS A 93 19.05 -3.47 11.85
CA CYS A 93 19.94 -2.35 12.17
C CYS A 93 19.20 -1.13 12.72
N PHE A 94 18.00 -0.84 12.21
CA PHE A 94 17.17 0.24 12.72
C PHE A 94 16.62 -0.09 14.13
N GLN A 95 16.09 -1.32 14.33
CA GLN A 95 15.57 -1.77 15.63
C GLN A 95 16.66 -1.80 16.71
N ASP A 96 17.87 -2.21 16.35
CA ASP A 96 19.04 -2.26 17.23
C ASP A 96 19.69 -0.89 17.46
N SER A 97 19.09 0.20 16.93
CA SER A 97 19.61 1.57 17.01
C SER A 97 21.02 1.75 16.41
N ILE A 98 21.40 0.89 15.46
CA ILE A 98 22.68 0.95 14.74
C ILE A 98 22.62 2.02 13.64
N CYS A 99 21.46 2.20 13.01
CA CYS A 99 21.23 3.23 12.00
C CYS A 99 20.00 4.09 12.31
N ASN A 100 19.97 5.31 11.76
CA ASN A 100 18.81 6.19 11.85
C ASN A 100 17.75 5.83 10.79
N LEU A 101 16.53 6.34 10.98
CA LEU A 101 15.39 6.08 10.08
C LEU A 101 15.70 6.47 8.63
N GLU A 102 16.31 7.63 8.41
CA GLU A 102 16.65 8.13 7.08
C GLU A 102 17.63 7.20 6.35
N THR A 103 18.63 6.67 7.05
CA THR A 103 19.61 5.74 6.48
C THR A 103 18.95 4.42 6.11
N ALA A 104 18.07 3.89 6.99
CA ALA A 104 17.33 2.67 6.70
C ALA A 104 16.46 2.83 5.44
N ILE A 105 15.68 3.92 5.35
CA ILE A 105 14.83 4.23 4.18
C ILE A 105 15.70 4.36 2.92
N LYS A 106 16.79 5.14 2.99
CA LYS A 106 17.68 5.36 1.85
C LYS A 106 18.33 4.07 1.35
N ALA A 107 18.66 3.14 2.25
CA ALA A 107 19.25 1.86 1.89
C ALA A 107 18.22 0.87 1.33
N LEU A 108 16.96 0.96 1.76
CA LEU A 108 15.87 0.10 1.32
C LEU A 108 15.23 0.54 0.02
N LYS A 109 15.41 1.82 -0.34
CA LYS A 109 14.90 2.41 -1.57
C LYS A 109 15.46 1.72 -2.80
N VAL A 110 14.57 1.10 -3.57
CA VAL A 110 14.90 0.48 -4.85
C VAL A 110 15.18 1.60 -5.86
N LYS A 111 16.42 1.67 -6.37
CA LYS A 111 16.74 2.56 -7.49
C LYS A 111 16.13 1.99 -8.76
N ALA A 112 15.34 2.80 -9.46
CA ALA A 112 14.94 2.48 -10.82
C ALA A 112 16.21 2.35 -11.68
N LEU A 113 16.27 1.28 -12.48
CA LEU A 113 17.34 1.01 -13.44
C LEU A 113 17.36 2.03 -14.58
#